data_AF-A0A4R0SR08-F1
#
_entry.id   AF-A0A4R0SR08-F1
#
_cell.length_a   1.000
_cell.length_b   1.000
_cell.length_c   1.000
_cell.angle_alpha   90.00
_cell.angle_beta   90.00
_cell.angle_gamma   90.00
#
_symmetry.space_group_name_H-M   'P 1'
#
loop_
_entity.id
_entity.type
_entity.pdbx_description
1 polymer ?
#
loop_
_entity_poly.entity_id
_entity_poly.type
_entity_poly.pdbx_seq_one_letter_code
_entity_poly.pdbx_strand_id
1 'polypeptide(L)'
;MASNGYNPRQRNGHRRRQNRARVKAANTCCYICGRPIDYSLKSPDPWSYVLDETIPLARGGTLTYNNSGAAHRWCNQVKGTHTLEWARREVANTLNGKGKGMQARPTSIPFTRLDV
;
A
#
# COMPACT_ATOMS: atom_id res chain seq x y z
N MET A 1 5.75 29.66 7.09
CA MET A 1 4.52 29.50 7.90
C MET A 1 4.22 28.00 7.97
N ALA A 2 4.34 27.38 9.15
CA ALA A 2 4.16 25.94 9.31
C ALA A 2 2.70 25.56 9.02
N SER A 3 2.48 24.63 8.09
CA SER A 3 1.15 24.11 7.76
C SER A 3 0.53 23.48 9.01
N ASN A 4 -0.49 24.16 9.54
CA ASN A 4 -1.28 23.74 10.70
C ASN A 4 -1.69 22.25 10.55
N GLY A 5 -1.43 21.45 11.58
CA GLY A 5 -1.54 19.98 11.61
C GLY A 5 -2.98 19.45 11.58
N TYR A 6 -3.77 19.85 10.59
CA TYR A 6 -5.10 19.33 10.37
C TYR A 6 -5.03 17.94 9.74
N ASN A 7 -4.95 16.89 10.57
CA ASN A 7 -5.10 15.51 10.11
C ASN A 7 -6.54 15.04 10.35
N PRO A 8 -7.43 15.05 9.33
CA PRO A 8 -8.82 14.62 9.47
C PRO A 8 -8.96 13.17 9.96
N ARG A 9 -7.90 12.36 9.86
CA ARG A 9 -7.87 10.99 10.41
C ARG A 9 -7.83 10.94 11.95
N GLN A 10 -7.39 12.00 12.62
CA GLN A 10 -7.32 12.07 14.08
C GLN A 10 -8.66 12.49 14.73
N ARG A 11 -9.39 13.43 14.12
CA ARG A 11 -10.69 13.91 14.64
C ARG A 11 -11.77 12.81 14.72
N ASN A 12 -11.78 11.88 13.75
CA ASN A 12 -12.74 10.77 13.69
C ASN A 12 -12.09 9.40 14.01
N GLY A 13 -11.12 9.38 14.93
CA GLY A 13 -10.36 8.18 15.26
C GLY A 13 -11.23 6.99 15.69
N HIS A 14 -12.32 7.23 16.44
CA HIS A 14 -13.25 6.18 16.86
C HIS A 14 -13.96 5.51 15.67
N ARG A 15 -14.56 6.32 14.77
CA ARG A 15 -15.21 5.80 13.55
C ARG A 15 -14.24 5.06 12.65
N ARG A 16 -13.00 5.56 12.53
CA ARG A 16 -11.96 4.88 11.76
C ARG A 16 -11.57 3.53 12.38
N ARG A 17 -11.47 3.45 13.72
CA ARG A 17 -11.21 2.17 14.42
C ARG A 17 -12.35 1.17 14.23
N GLN A 18 -13.60 1.61 14.34
CA GLN A 18 -14.77 0.77 14.07
C GLN A 18 -14.79 0.27 12.63
N ASN A 19 -14.56 1.17 11.66
CA ASN A 19 -14.52 0.81 10.25
C ASN A 19 -13.38 -0.19 9.96
N ARG A 20 -12.21 0.03 10.54
CA ARG A 20 -11.07 -0.91 10.46
C ARG A 20 -11.44 -2.27 11.05
N ALA A 21 -12.09 -2.33 12.20
CA ALA A 21 -12.52 -3.59 12.81
C ALA A 21 -13.52 -4.32 11.92
N ARG A 22 -14.51 -3.61 11.37
CA ARG A 22 -15.52 -4.17 10.46
C ARG A 22 -14.91 -4.74 9.17
N VAL A 23 -14.06 -3.97 8.49
CA VAL A 23 -13.39 -4.43 7.27
C VAL A 23 -12.42 -5.58 7.57
N LYS A 24 -11.69 -5.52 8.70
CA LYS A 24 -10.81 -6.61 9.11
C LYS A 24 -11.58 -7.91 9.37
N ALA A 25 -12.74 -7.83 10.01
CA ALA A 25 -13.59 -8.97 10.30
C ALA A 25 -14.19 -9.61 9.03
N ALA A 26 -14.36 -8.85 7.95
CA ALA A 26 -14.82 -9.38 6.66
C ALA A 26 -13.80 -10.34 6.00
N ASN A 27 -12.53 -10.33 6.46
CA ASN A 27 -11.47 -11.26 6.04
C ASN A 27 -11.32 -11.38 4.51
N THR A 28 -11.45 -10.26 3.79
CA THR A 28 -11.43 -10.25 2.32
C THR A 28 -10.00 -10.21 1.76
N CYS A 29 -9.86 -10.60 0.49
CA CYS A 29 -8.62 -10.44 -0.26
C CYS A 29 -8.25 -8.96 -0.48
N CYS A 30 -6.98 -8.71 -0.81
CA CYS A 30 -6.51 -7.38 -1.15
C CYS A 30 -7.21 -6.86 -2.41
N TYR A 31 -7.97 -5.77 -2.30
CA TYR A 31 -8.72 -5.23 -3.44
C TYR A 31 -7.84 -4.52 -4.50
N ILE A 32 -6.56 -4.32 -4.19
CA ILE A 32 -5.54 -3.77 -5.11
C ILE A 32 -4.89 -4.89 -5.93
N CYS A 33 -4.35 -5.93 -5.31
CA CYS A 33 -3.62 -6.98 -6.04
C CYS A 33 -4.40 -8.27 -6.25
N GLY A 34 -5.57 -8.42 -5.63
CA GLY A 34 -6.43 -9.62 -5.70
C GLY A 34 -5.95 -10.80 -4.85
N ARG A 35 -4.75 -10.75 -4.26
CA ARG A 35 -4.19 -11.85 -3.46
C ARG A 35 -4.78 -11.90 -2.04
N PRO A 36 -4.84 -13.09 -1.40
CA PRO A 36 -5.27 -13.21 -0.01
C PRO A 36 -4.38 -12.38 0.92
N ILE A 37 -4.98 -11.85 1.98
CA ILE A 37 -4.27 -11.18 3.07
C ILE A 37 -4.18 -12.17 4.22
N ASP A 38 -2.98 -12.38 4.76
CA ASP A 38 -2.83 -13.05 6.03
C ASP A 38 -3.05 -12.04 7.17
N TYR A 39 -4.20 -12.15 7.83
CA TYR A 39 -4.62 -11.24 8.90
C TYR A 39 -3.94 -11.51 10.26
N SER A 40 -3.15 -12.59 10.37
CA SER A 40 -2.30 -12.89 11.51
C SER A 40 -1.01 -12.04 11.50
N LEU A 41 -0.58 -11.61 10.31
CA LEU A 41 0.61 -10.77 10.15
C LEU A 41 0.44 -9.42 10.85
N LYS A 42 1.46 -9.06 11.63
CA LYS A 42 1.53 -7.78 12.33
C LYS A 42 2.24 -6.74 11.46
N SER A 43 1.77 -5.50 11.57
CA SER A 43 2.52 -4.34 11.06
C SER A 43 3.91 -4.29 11.72
N PRO A 44 5.00 -3.96 11.01
CA PRO A 44 5.06 -3.30 9.70
C PRO A 44 5.25 -4.22 8.49
N ASP A 45 4.89 -5.50 8.57
CA ASP A 45 5.09 -6.46 7.48
C ASP A 45 4.45 -5.98 6.15
N PRO A 46 5.14 -6.10 5.00
CA PRO A 46 4.62 -5.71 3.67
C PRO A 46 3.26 -6.34 3.32
N TRP A 47 3.03 -7.58 3.73
CA TRP A 47 1.82 -8.38 3.50
C TRP A 47 0.82 -8.28 4.65
N SER A 48 1.11 -7.50 5.69
CA SER A 48 0.13 -7.25 6.75
C SER A 48 -1.07 -6.45 6.27
N TYR A 49 -2.22 -6.69 6.91
CA TYR A 49 -3.46 -5.97 6.67
C TYR A 49 -3.35 -4.47 7.01
N VAL A 50 -3.83 -3.63 6.10
CA VAL A 50 -4.10 -2.20 6.30
C VAL A 50 -5.48 -1.86 5.75
N LEU A 51 -6.16 -0.93 6.44
CA LEU A 51 -7.36 -0.28 5.92
C LEU A 51 -6.93 0.86 4.99
N ASP A 52 -7.14 0.68 3.69
CA ASP A 52 -6.87 1.70 2.67
C ASP A 52 -8.16 2.45 2.31
N GLU A 53 -8.03 3.74 2.04
CA GLU A 53 -9.13 4.56 1.54
C GLU A 53 -9.06 4.63 0.01
N THR A 54 -10.05 4.06 -0.68
CA THR A 54 -10.07 3.92 -2.15
C THR A 54 -9.82 5.24 -2.85
N ILE A 55 -10.59 6.27 -2.47
CA ILE A 55 -10.33 7.66 -2.81
C ILE A 55 -9.55 8.29 -1.64
N PRO A 56 -8.33 8.80 -1.87
CA PRO A 56 -7.57 9.50 -0.85
C PRO A 56 -8.32 10.71 -0.29
N LEU A 57 -8.19 10.98 1.01
CA LEU A 57 -8.79 12.17 1.65
C LEU A 57 -8.36 13.48 0.99
N ALA A 58 -7.11 13.55 0.52
CA ALA A 58 -6.58 14.71 -0.20
C ALA A 58 -7.29 14.98 -1.55
N ARG A 59 -8.05 14.01 -2.07
CA ARG A 59 -8.82 14.11 -3.31
C ARG A 59 -10.34 14.07 -3.06
N GLY A 60 -10.79 14.41 -1.84
CA GLY A 60 -12.21 14.44 -1.49
C GLY A 60 -12.79 13.10 -1.03
N GLY A 61 -11.95 12.12 -0.72
CA GLY A 61 -12.41 10.84 -0.16
C GLY A 61 -13.06 10.97 1.22
N THR A 62 -13.87 9.99 1.59
CA THR A 62 -14.54 9.94 2.91
C THR A 62 -14.00 8.81 3.79
N LEU A 63 -14.08 8.96 5.11
CA LEU A 63 -13.74 7.91 6.09
C LEU A 63 -14.94 6.97 6.31
N THR A 64 -15.49 6.43 5.22
CA THR A 64 -16.67 5.54 5.25
C THR A 64 -16.31 4.13 4.82
N TYR A 65 -17.15 3.16 5.19
CA TYR A 65 -17.00 1.78 4.78
C TYR A 65 -16.97 1.64 3.25
N ASN A 66 -17.83 2.39 2.54
CA ASN A 66 -17.93 2.34 1.08
C ASN A 66 -16.67 2.86 0.36
N ASN A 67 -15.91 3.75 1.00
CA ASN A 67 -14.63 4.24 0.48
C ASN A 67 -13.42 3.54 1.11
N SER A 68 -13.61 2.40 1.79
CA SER A 68 -12.52 1.68 2.45
C SER A 68 -12.41 0.25 1.94
N GLY A 69 -11.18 -0.19 1.70
CA GLY A 69 -10.87 -1.55 1.26
C GLY A 69 -9.78 -2.20 2.11
N ALA A 70 -9.81 -3.53 2.17
CA ALA A 70 -8.73 -4.32 2.76
C ALA A 70 -7.56 -4.39 1.78
N ALA A 71 -6.38 -3.92 2.18
CA ALA A 71 -5.18 -3.96 1.35
C ALA A 71 -3.98 -4.49 2.13
N HIS A 72 -3.00 -5.04 1.43
CA HIS A 72 -1.66 -5.24 2.00
C HIS A 72 -1.01 -3.88 2.26
N ARG A 73 -0.19 -3.79 3.29
CA ARG A 73 0.60 -2.58 3.61
C ARG A 73 1.43 -2.11 2.42
N TRP A 74 2.11 -3.03 1.73
CA TRP A 74 2.93 -2.73 0.57
C TRP A 74 2.10 -2.22 -0.61
N CYS A 75 0.96 -2.87 -0.93
CA CYS A 75 0.06 -2.41 -1.98
C CYS A 75 -0.47 -1.00 -1.70
N ASN A 76 -0.83 -0.73 -0.44
CA ASN A 76 -1.25 0.59 0.01
C ASN A 76 -0.13 1.64 -0.10
N GLN A 77 1.11 1.27 0.21
CA GLN A 77 2.27 2.14 0.06
C GLN A 77 2.56 2.47 -1.41
N VAL A 78 2.50 1.48 -2.31
CA VAL A 78 2.62 1.69 -3.77
C VAL A 78 1.52 2.62 -4.25
N LYS A 79 0.26 2.39 -3.86
CA LYS A 79 -0.87 3.24 -4.25
C LYS A 79 -0.67 4.70 -3.85
N GLY A 80 -0.28 4.97 -2.61
CA GLY A 80 -0.07 6.34 -2.11
C GLY A 80 -1.28 7.24 -2.38
N THR A 81 -1.07 8.34 -3.09
CA THR A 81 -2.13 9.27 -3.53
C THR A 81 -2.63 9.01 -4.95
N HIS A 82 -2.12 7.99 -5.64
CA HIS A 82 -2.54 7.63 -7.00
C HIS A 82 -3.95 7.01 -7.01
N THR A 83 -4.51 6.87 -8.21
CA THR A 83 -5.81 6.23 -8.41
C THR A 83 -5.71 4.72 -8.16
N LEU A 84 -6.84 4.07 -7.81
CA LEU A 84 -6.89 2.63 -7.65
C LEU A 84 -6.47 1.89 -8.93
N GLU A 85 -6.91 2.37 -10.09
CA GLU A 85 -6.56 1.78 -11.38
C GLU A 85 -5.05 1.79 -11.64
N TRP A 86 -4.39 2.93 -11.38
CA TRP A 86 -2.94 3.04 -11.47
C TRP A 86 -2.24 2.07 -10.51
N ALA A 87 -2.71 1.99 -9.26
CA ALA A 87 -2.13 1.11 -8.26
C ALA A 87 -2.25 -0.38 -8.64
N ARG A 88 -3.41 -0.78 -9.18
CA ARG A 88 -3.63 -2.15 -9.68
C ARG A 88 -2.62 -2.50 -10.77
N ARG A 89 -2.45 -1.60 -11.75
CA ARG A 89 -1.48 -1.78 -12.84
C ARG A 89 -0.06 -1.89 -12.32
N GLU A 90 0.36 -0.99 -11.43
CA GLU A 90 1.75 -0.93 -10.95
C GLU A 90 2.11 -2.11 -10.04
N VAL A 91 1.18 -2.50 -9.15
CA VAL A 91 1.35 -3.67 -8.31
C VAL A 91 1.39 -4.94 -9.16
N ALA A 92 0.51 -5.07 -10.17
CA ALA A 92 0.55 -6.19 -11.10
C ALA A 92 1.88 -6.25 -11.88
N ASN A 93 2.38 -5.12 -12.37
CA ASN A 93 3.68 -5.07 -13.04
C ASN A 93 4.80 -5.55 -12.13
N THR A 94 4.82 -5.07 -10.88
CA THR A 94 5.85 -5.45 -9.90
C THR A 94 5.79 -6.94 -9.54
N LEU A 95 4.59 -7.47 -9.29
CA LEU A 95 4.39 -8.90 -9.01
C LEU A 95 4.76 -9.81 -10.19
N ASN A 96 4.63 -9.30 -11.42
CA ASN A 96 5.03 -10.01 -12.64
C ASN A 96 6.50 -9.79 -13.02
N GLY A 97 7.32 -9.18 -12.15
CA GLY A 97 8.74 -8.93 -12.41
C GLY A 97 9.03 -7.81 -13.43
N LYS A 98 8.02 -7.02 -13.80
CA LYS A 98 8.11 -5.88 -14.74
C LYS A 98 8.18 -4.52 -14.05
N GLY A 99 8.25 -4.50 -12.71
CA GLY A 99 8.30 -3.27 -11.92
C GLY A 99 9.61 -2.51 -12.11
N LYS A 100 9.52 -1.17 -12.21
CA LYS A 100 10.67 -0.28 -12.39
C LYS A 100 11.45 -0.16 -11.06
N GLY A 101 12.23 -1.18 -10.70
CA GLY A 101 12.91 -1.20 -9.38
C GLY A 101 13.89 -2.33 -9.08
N MET A 102 14.13 -3.27 -10.00
CA MET A 102 15.28 -4.18 -9.92
C MET A 102 16.12 -4.02 -11.19
N GLN A 103 16.58 -2.80 -11.46
CA GLN A 103 17.74 -2.63 -12.33
C GLN A 103 18.91 -3.21 -11.54
N ALA A 104 19.39 -4.41 -11.91
CA ALA A 104 20.67 -4.90 -11.43
C ALA A 104 21.67 -3.76 -11.68
N ARG A 105 22.26 -3.20 -10.62
CA ARG A 105 23.32 -2.22 -10.78
C ARG A 105 24.43 -2.92 -11.59
N PRO A 106 24.93 -2.35 -12.69
CA PRO A 106 25.97 -2.98 -13.52
C PRO A 106 27.33 -3.12 -12.81
N THR A 107 27.45 -2.77 -11.53
CA THR A 107 28.63 -3.03 -10.72
C THR A 107 28.63 -4.45 -10.14
N SER A 108 28.77 -5.42 -11.04
CA SER A 108 29.28 -6.76 -10.72
C SER A 108 30.27 -7.14 -11.82
N ILE A 109 31.29 -6.30 -12.00
CA ILE A 109 32.52 -6.70 -12.67
C ILE A 109 33.57 -6.80 -11.57
N PRO A 110 34.03 -7.98 -11.14
CA PRO A 110 35.38 -8.07 -10.64
C PRO A 110 36.28 -7.88 -11.86
N PHE A 111 36.89 -6.71 -12.01
CA PHE A 111 37.97 -6.53 -12.98
C PHE A 111 39.19 -7.24 -12.38
N THR A 112 39.23 -8.57 -12.51
CA THR A 112 40.47 -9.31 -12.27
C THR A 112 41.47 -8.86 -13.32
N ARG A 113 42.49 -8.17 -12.83
CA ARG A 113 43.69 -7.77 -13.54
C ARG A 113 44.28 -8.99 -14.25
N LEU A 114 44.32 -8.97 -15.58
CA LEU A 114 45.19 -9.87 -16.33
C LEU A 114 46.61 -9.34 -16.16
N ASP A 115 47.33 -9.88 -15.18
CA ASP A 115 48.79 -9.88 -15.22
C ASP A 115 49.21 -11.15 -15.97
N VAL A 116 49.84 -10.97 -17.13
CA VAL A 116 50.79 -11.82 -17.90
C VAL A 116 50.72 -11.44 -19.38
#